data_AF-A0A6A5VI89-F1
#
_entry.id   AF-A0A6A5VI89-F1
#
_cell.length_a   1.000
_cell.length_b   1.000
_cell.length_c   1.000
_cell.angle_alpha   90.00
_cell.angle_beta   90.00
_cell.angle_gamma   90.00
#
_symmetry.space_group_name_H-M   'P 1'
#
loop_
_entity.id
_entity.type
_entity.pdbx_description
1 polymer ?
#
loop_
_entity_poly.entity_id
_entity_poly.type
_entity_poly.pdbx_seq_one_letter_code
_entity_poly.pdbx_strand_id
1 'polypeptide(L)' 'MDPIDKAIEEIKSRGPGEEFSYRKIAKKYGVPDTTLRRIHQGKNVPIKEQQ' A
#
# COMPACT_ATOMS: atom_id res chain seq x y z
N MET A 1 0.10 -5.54 -12.60
CA MET A 1 0.04 -5.12 -11.18
C MET A 1 0.64 -3.74 -11.06
N ASP A 2 -0.15 -2.77 -10.60
CA ASP A 2 0.36 -1.43 -10.33
C ASP A 2 1.41 -1.48 -9.20
N PRO A 3 2.42 -0.60 -9.21
CA PRO A 3 3.41 -0.54 -8.13
C PRO A 3 2.78 -0.31 -6.74
N ILE A 4 1.61 0.34 -6.70
CA ILE A 4 0.79 0.55 -5.50
C ILE A 4 0.24 -0.77 -4.96
N ASP A 5 -0.28 -1.63 -5.83
CA ASP A 5 -0.87 -2.92 -5.43
C ASP A 5 0.22 -3.81 -4.81
N LYS A 6 1.41 -3.86 -5.43
CA LYS A 6 2.58 -4.59 -4.90
C LYS A 6 3.02 -4.07 -3.52
N ALA A 7 3.03 -2.75 -3.34
CA ALA A 7 3.36 -2.14 -2.07
C ALA A 7 2.34 -2.49 -0.96
N ILE A 8 1.05 -2.60 -1.32
CA ILE A 8 0.00 -3.01 -0.39
C ILE A 8 0.10 -4.51 -0.07
N GLU A 9 0.36 -5.35 -1.07
CA GLU A 9 0.59 -6.78 -0.86
C GLU A 9 1.77 -7.03 0.07
N GLU A 10 2.87 -6.29 -0.08
CA GLU A 10 3.99 -6.39 0.86
C GLU A 10 3.61 -5.96 2.28
N ILE A 11 2.77 -4.93 2.44
CA ILE A 11 2.26 -4.54 3.77
C ILE A 11 1.35 -5.62 4.35
N LYS A 12 0.46 -6.21 3.55
CA LYS A 12 -0.48 -7.26 3.98
C LYS A 12 0.21 -8.61 4.23
N SER A 13 1.33 -8.87 3.55
CA SER A 13 2.16 -10.05 3.75
C SER A 13 2.99 -9.98 5.02
N ARG A 14 3.20 -8.78 5.58
CA ARG A 14 3.86 -8.61 6.89
C ARG A 14 2.87 -9.02 7.97
N GLY A 15 3.34 -9.83 8.91
CA GLY A 15 2.50 -10.35 9.97
C GLY A 15 1.95 -9.23 10.87
N PRO A 16 0.80 -9.45 11.55
CA PRO A 16 0.32 -8.52 12.56
C PRO A 16 1.37 -8.37 13.67
N GLY A 17 1.89 -7.16 13.85
CA GLY A 17 2.94 -6.84 14.83
C GLY A 17 4.34 -6.64 14.25
N GLU A 18 4.55 -6.87 12.96
CA GLU A 18 5.83 -6.57 12.32
C GLU A 18 5.91 -5.06 11.98
N GLU A 19 6.87 -4.35 12.57
CA GLU A 19 7.03 -2.92 12.28
C GLU A 19 7.45 -2.69 10.84
N PHE A 20 6.71 -1.82 10.14
CA PHE A 20 7.05 -1.40 8.79
C PHE A 20 6.93 0.11 8.63
N SER A 21 7.71 0.65 7.71
CA SER A 21 7.67 2.07 7.37
C SER A 21 7.07 2.24 5.98
N TYR A 22 5.94 2.95 5.91
CA TYR A 22 5.32 3.33 4.63
C TYR A 22 6.32 4.01 3.69
N ARG A 23 7.22 4.84 4.20
CA ARG A 23 8.25 5.52 3.39
C ARG A 23 9.26 4.55 2.77
N LYS A 24 9.69 3.52 3.51
CA LYS A 24 10.63 2.51 3.00
C LYS A 24 9.99 1.70 1.88
N ILE A 25 8.75 1.25 2.10
CA ILE A 25 8.00 0.47 1.10
C ILE A 25 7.70 1.35 -0.12
N ALA A 26 7.24 2.58 0.09
CA ALA A 26 6.98 3.55 -0.97
C ALA A 26 8.21 3.80 -1.86
N LYS A 27 9.38 4.02 -1.24
CA LYS A 27 10.65 4.19 -1.96
C LYS A 27 11.07 2.94 -2.73
N LYS A 28 10.86 1.74 -2.17
CA LYS A 28 11.18 0.45 -2.82
C LYS A 28 10.36 0.27 -4.11
N TYR A 29 9.10 0.66 -4.10
CA TYR A 29 8.19 0.51 -5.24
C TYR A 29 8.05 1.76 -6.11
N GLY A 30 8.74 2.85 -5.77
CA GLY A 30 8.66 4.13 -6.49
C GLY A 30 7.28 4.79 -6.43
N VAL A 31 6.50 4.53 -5.38
CA VAL A 31 5.14 5.07 -5.21
C VAL A 31 5.10 6.20 -4.20
N PRO A 32 4.12 7.12 -4.28
CA PRO A 32 3.90 8.11 -3.23
C PRO A 32 3.47 7.45 -1.91
N ASP A 33 4.15 7.78 -0.82
CA ASP A 33 3.85 7.27 0.53
C ASP A 33 2.46 7.69 1.03
N THR A 34 2.04 8.91 0.67
CA THR A 34 0.71 9.45 0.98
C THR A 34 -0.41 8.63 0.34
N THR A 35 -0.23 8.20 -0.91
CA THR A 35 -1.17 7.34 -1.63
C THR A 35 -1.18 5.94 -1.03
N LEU A 36 -0.02 5.34 -0.78
CA LEU A 36 0.11 4.03 -0.16
C LEU A 36 -0.59 3.97 1.21
N ARG A 37 -0.38 4.98 2.05
CA ARG A 37 -1.04 5.09 3.36
C ARG A 37 -2.54 5.25 3.24
N ARG A 38 -3.03 6.09 2.33
CA ARG A 38 -4.48 6.30 2.12
C ARG A 38 -5.19 5.01 1.71
N ILE A 39 -4.61 4.26 0.78
CA ILE A 39 -5.21 3.02 0.29
C ILE A 39 -5.11 1.92 1.35
N HIS A 40 -3.96 1.76 2.02
CA HIS A 40 -3.83 0.78 3.10
C HIS A 40 -4.78 1.05 4.27
N GLN A 41 -5.01 2.32 4.62
CA GLN A 41 -5.97 2.72 5.65
C GLN A 41 -7.44 2.65 5.19
N GLY A 42 -7.72 2.19 3.97
CA GLY A 42 -9.07 2.12 3.40
C GLY A 42 -9.73 3.48 3.16
N LYS A 43 -8.96 4.58 3.23
CA LYS A 43 -9.46 5.97 3.05
C LYS A 43 -9.62 6.37 1.60
N ASN A 44 -9.03 5.60 0.69
CA ASN A 44 -9.25 5.73 -0.73
C ASN A 44 -9.41 4.31 -1.27
N VAL A 45 -10.65 3.86 -1.39
CA VAL A 45 -10.95 2.67 -2.20
C VAL A 45 -10.47 3.00 -3.62
N PRO A 46 -9.57 2.19 -4.21
CA PRO A 46 -9.33 2.32 -5.64
C PRO A 46 -10.68 2.10 -6.31
N ILE A 47 -11.04 2.95 -7.25
CA ILE A 47 -12.22 2.77 -8.10
C ILE A 47 -11.91 1.60 -9.04
N LYS A 48 -11.82 0.38 -8.51
CA LYS A 48 -11.80 -0.87 -9.25
C LYS A 48 -12.94 -1.69 -8.63
N GLU A 49 -14.04 -1.73 -9.38
CA GLU A 49 -15.26 -2.53 -9.19
C GLU A 49 -16.26 -2.12 -8.11
N GLN A 50 -17.09 -1.12 -8.45
CA GLN A 50 -18.53 -1.40 -8.56
C GLN A 50 -18.84 -1.59 -10.05
N GLN A 51 -18.77 -2.82 -10.55
CA GLN A 51 -19.38 -3.23 -11.82
C GLN A 51 -20.13 -4.53 -11.57
#